data_AF-A0AA37PNQ3-F1
#
_entry.id   AF-A0AA37PNQ3-F1
#
_cell.length_a   1.000
_cell.length_b   1.000
_cell.length_c   1.000
_cell.angle_alpha   90.00
_cell.angle_beta   90.00
_cell.angle_gamma   90.00
#
_symmetry.space_group_name_H-M   'P 1'
#
loop_
_entity.id
_entity.type
_entity.pdbx_description
1 polymer ?
#
loop_
_entity_poly.entity_id
_entity_poly.type
_entity_poly.pdbx_seq_one_letter_code
_entity_poly.pdbx_strand_id
1 'polypeptide(L)'
;MLATFPDVIAVVVIDPVDVGHSTVTTYSMARPDIAARASLRPQDKLVGVGSFIERGLVEDNEMSMGVQRGLNSGANEFVEFGRHESAIGHFHATLDDRLARLAT
;
A
#
# COMPACT_ATOMS: atom_id res chain seq x y z
N MET A 1 3.30 2.11 -6.37
CA MET A 1 1.96 1.64 -6.78
C MET A 1 1.13 2.82 -7.26
N LEU A 2 0.24 2.61 -8.23
CA LEU A 2 -0.78 3.58 -8.63
C LEU A 2 -2.15 3.01 -8.31
N ALA A 3 -2.97 3.76 -7.57
CA ALA A 3 -4.37 3.43 -7.32
C ALA A 3 -5.26 4.50 -7.95
N THR A 4 -6.22 4.07 -8.77
CA THR A 4 -7.11 4.96 -9.52
C THR A 4 -8.50 4.94 -8.90
N PHE A 5 -8.94 6.10 -8.42
CA PHE A 5 -10.31 6.39 -8.04
C PHE A 5 -10.96 7.26 -9.12
N PRO A 6 -12.31 7.40 -9.14
CA PRO A 6 -12.98 8.19 -10.17
C PRO A 6 -12.43 9.62 -10.35
N ASP A 7 -12.13 10.30 -9.24
CA ASP A 7 -11.75 11.73 -9.22
C ASP A 7 -10.30 11.97 -8.74
N VAL A 8 -9.61 10.94 -8.25
CA VAL A 8 -8.26 11.03 -7.66
C VAL A 8 -7.40 9.85 -8.10
N ILE A 9 -6.13 10.10 -8.36
CA ILE A 9 -5.10 9.06 -8.48
C ILE A 9 -4.19 9.15 -7.27
N ALA A 10 -4.00 8.04 -6.56
CA ALA A 10 -3.02 7.94 -5.50
C ALA A 10 -1.74 7.28 -6.05
N VAL A 11 -0.60 7.97 -5.88
CA VAL A 11 0.73 7.42 -6.11
C VAL A 11 1.32 7.03 -4.76
N VAL A 12 1.57 5.75 -4.55
CA VAL A 12 2.16 5.22 -3.32
C VAL A 12 3.60 4.82 -3.60
N VAL A 13 4.51 5.41 -2.84
CA VAL A 13 5.95 5.10 -2.82
C VAL A 13 6.24 4.40 -1.50
N ILE A 14 6.95 3.27 -1.57
CA ILE A 14 7.33 2.47 -0.40
C ILE A 14 8.84 2.38 -0.40
N ASP A 15 9.47 3.04 0.56
CA ASP A 15 10.91 3.05 0.73
C ASP A 15 11.28 2.14 1.92
N PRO A 16 12.16 1.14 1.73
CA PRO A 16 12.58 0.27 2.80
C PRO A 16 13.44 1.04 3.82
N VAL A 17 13.19 0.80 5.11
CA VAL A 17 14.01 1.33 6.20
C VAL A 17 14.89 0.22 6.76
N ASP A 18 14.27 -0.89 7.12
CA ASP A 18 14.90 -2.16 7.49
C ASP A 18 13.95 -3.34 7.15
N VAL A 19 14.27 -4.56 7.58
CA VAL A 19 13.49 -5.77 7.25
C VAL A 19 12.03 -5.70 7.75
N GLY A 20 11.77 -4.99 8.85
CA GLY A 20 10.44 -4.90 9.47
C GLY A 20 9.77 -3.54 9.31
N HIS A 21 10.42 -2.56 8.69
CA HIS A 21 9.94 -1.19 8.62
C HIS A 21 10.10 -0.59 7.23
N SER A 22 9.11 0.22 6.84
CA SER A 22 9.12 0.97 5.59
C SER A 22 8.50 2.35 5.80
N THR A 23 8.93 3.32 5.01
CA THR A 23 8.25 4.61 4.89
C THR A 23 7.28 4.53 3.71
N VAL A 24 5.99 4.77 3.98
CA VAL A 24 4.95 4.80 2.94
C VAL A 24 4.54 6.24 2.68
N THR A 25 4.88 6.75 1.51
CA THR A 25 4.50 8.11 1.07
C THR A 25 3.39 8.01 0.03
N THR A 26 2.25 8.65 0.30
CA THR A 26 1.13 8.69 -0.64
C THR A 26 0.91 10.11 -1.17
N TYR A 27 1.06 10.28 -2.48
CA TYR A 27 0.69 11.50 -3.19
C TYR A 27 -0.70 11.33 -3.78
N SER A 28 -1.61 12.25 -3.48
CA SER A 28 -2.93 12.26 -4.11
C SER A 28 -2.98 13.34 -5.19
N MET A 29 -3.36 12.94 -6.40
CA MET A 29 -3.40 13.79 -7.58
C MET A 29 -4.84 13.88 -8.09
N ALA A 30 -5.29 15.10 -8.36
CA ALA A 30 -6.60 15.37 -8.96
C ALA A 30 -6.43 16.35 -10.12
N ARG A 31 -7.39 16.34 -11.05
CA ARG A 31 -7.45 17.38 -12.07
C ARG A 31 -7.76 18.75 -11.43
N PRO A 32 -7.31 19.87 -12.01
CA PRO A 32 -7.52 21.20 -11.42
C PRO A 32 -8.99 21.55 -11.15
N ASP A 33 -9.90 21.16 -12.06
CA ASP A 33 -11.35 21.39 -11.93
C ASP A 33 -11.94 20.62 -10.73
N ILE A 34 -11.50 19.38 -10.53
CA ILE A 34 -11.90 18.54 -9.39
C ILE A 34 -11.35 19.11 -8.08
N ALA A 35 -10.08 19.51 -8.06
CA ALA A 35 -9.46 20.11 -6.88
C ALA A 35 -10.16 21.40 -6.46
N ALA A 36 -10.47 22.28 -7.42
CA ALA A 36 -11.20 23.53 -7.17
C ALA A 36 -12.61 23.26 -6.57
N ARG A 37 -13.33 22.25 -7.09
CA ARG A 37 -14.65 21.86 -6.56
C ARG A 37 -14.57 21.33 -5.12
N ALA A 38 -13.58 20.49 -4.84
CA ALA A 38 -13.39 19.91 -3.50
C ALA A 38 -13.06 20.98 -2.44
N SER A 39 -12.32 22.04 -2.81
CA SER A 39 -12.04 23.17 -1.91
C SER A 39 -13.28 23.96 -1.50
N LEU A 40 -14.34 23.95 -2.32
CA LEU A 40 -15.58 24.71 -2.06
C LEU A 40 -16.59 23.94 -1.20
N ARG A 41 -16.46 22.61 -1.10
CA ARG A 41 -17.36 21.73 -0.35
C ARG A 41 -16.52 20.77 0.51
N PRO A 42 -16.09 21.19 1.71
CA PRO A 42 -15.22 20.38 2.57
C PRO A 42 -15.78 19.01 2.96
N GLN A 43 -17.09 18.79 2.87
CA GLN A 43 -17.72 17.50 3.05
C GLN A 43 -17.42 16.49 1.93
N ASP A 44 -17.02 16.97 0.74
CA ASP A 44 -16.61 16.14 -0.40
C ASP A 44 -15.11 15.84 -0.37
N LYS A 45 -14.48 15.84 0.82
CA LYS A 45 -13.04 15.72 0.95
C LYS A 45 -12.57 14.37 0.41
N LEU A 46 -11.98 14.41 -0.79
CA LEU A 46 -11.49 13.22 -1.47
C LEU A 46 -10.19 12.69 -0.85
N VAL A 47 -9.38 13.58 -0.24
CA VAL A 47 -8.01 13.29 0.24
C VAL A 47 -7.69 14.02 1.56
N GLY A 48 -6.80 13.46 2.38
CA GLY A 48 -6.36 14.04 3.67
C GLY A 48 -7.26 13.68 4.86
N VAL A 49 -7.06 14.36 6.00
CA VAL A 49 -7.65 13.97 7.30
C VAL A 49 -9.17 13.76 7.25
N GLY A 50 -9.63 12.57 7.62
CA GLY A 50 -11.02 12.12 7.63
C GLY A 50 -11.55 11.61 6.29
N SER A 51 -10.75 11.63 5.22
CA SER A 51 -11.16 11.13 3.91
C SER A 51 -11.26 9.60 3.86
N PHE A 52 -12.04 9.07 2.91
CA PHE A 52 -12.13 7.62 2.70
C PHE A 52 -10.77 7.00 2.37
N ILE A 53 -9.97 7.67 1.53
CA ILE A 53 -8.63 7.21 1.15
C ILE A 53 -7.71 7.14 2.37
N GLU A 54 -7.68 8.17 3.22
CA GLU A 54 -6.84 8.16 4.42
C GLU A 54 -7.23 7.03 5.38
N ARG A 55 -8.53 6.81 5.62
CA ARG A 55 -8.98 5.70 6.47
C ARG A 55 -8.54 4.35 5.93
N GLY A 56 -8.62 4.14 4.61
CA GLY A 56 -8.11 2.94 3.97
C GLY A 56 -6.59 2.77 4.15
N LEU A 57 -5.82 3.85 4.04
CA LEU A 57 -4.36 3.79 4.26
C LEU A 57 -4.00 3.45 5.71
N VAL A 58 -4.78 3.91 6.68
CA VAL A 58 -4.60 3.52 8.09
C VAL A 58 -4.90 2.03 8.28
N GLU A 59 -6.01 1.55 7.72
CA GLU A 59 -6.40 0.13 7.75
C GLU A 59 -5.33 -0.77 7.11
N ASP A 60 -4.84 -0.40 5.92
CA ASP A 60 -3.77 -1.13 5.23
C ASP A 60 -2.49 -1.20 6.06
N ASN A 61 -2.15 -0.12 6.77
CA ASN A 61 -0.97 -0.08 7.63
C ASN A 61 -1.16 -0.99 8.87
N GLU A 62 -2.33 -0.92 9.52
CA GLU A 62 -2.66 -1.80 10.66
C GLU A 62 -2.60 -3.28 10.28
N MET A 63 -3.15 -3.64 9.11
CA MET A 63 -3.06 -4.97 8.53
C MET A 63 -1.61 -5.40 8.29
N SER A 64 -0.81 -4.54 7.66
CA SER A 64 0.61 -4.80 7.37
C SER A 64 1.42 -5.04 8.64
N MET A 65 1.21 -4.24 9.69
CA MET A 65 1.84 -4.45 10.99
C MET A 65 1.39 -5.76 11.65
N GLY A 66 0.13 -6.15 11.46
CA GLY A 66 -0.40 -7.44 11.92
C GLY A 66 0.35 -8.62 11.30
N VAL A 67 0.53 -8.59 9.98
CA VAL A 67 1.31 -9.59 9.24
C VAL A 67 2.75 -9.65 9.76
N GLN A 68 3.42 -8.52 9.93
CA GLN A 68 4.80 -8.49 10.42
C GLN A 68 4.93 -9.09 11.83
N ARG A 69 3.98 -8.82 12.74
CA ARG A 69 3.94 -9.48 14.06
C ARG A 69 3.75 -10.98 13.94
N GLY A 70 2.87 -11.42 13.04
CA GLY A 70 2.65 -12.83 12.75
C GLY A 70 3.92 -13.54 12.24
N LEU A 71 4.65 -12.92 11.32
CA LEU A 71 5.92 -13.45 10.81
C LEU A 71 6.99 -13.54 11.90
N ASN A 72 7.09 -12.51 12.76
CA ASN A 72 8.05 -12.48 13.87
C ASN A 72 7.70 -13.44 15.02
N SER A 73 6.50 -14.02 15.04
CA SER A 73 6.08 -14.94 16.11
C SER A 73 6.76 -16.32 16.05
N GLY A 74 7.31 -16.70 14.89
CA GLY A 74 7.87 -18.04 14.65
C GLY A 74 6.81 -19.15 14.60
N ALA A 75 5.52 -18.83 14.62
CA ALA A 75 4.44 -19.81 14.62
C ALA A 75 4.17 -20.44 13.24
N ASN A 76 4.70 -19.85 12.16
CA ASN A 76 4.47 -20.31 10.79
C ASN A 76 5.77 -20.89 10.21
N GLU A 77 5.70 -22.10 9.68
CA GLU A 77 6.81 -22.72 8.93
C GLU A 77 6.92 -22.15 7.50
N PHE A 78 5.79 -21.76 6.93
CA PHE A 78 5.67 -21.19 5.59
C PHE A 78 4.55 -20.15 5.52
N VAL A 79 4.61 -19.28 4.51
CA VAL A 79 3.53 -18.36 4.14
C VAL A 79 2.75 -18.97 2.98
N GLU A 80 1.43 -19.10 3.13
CA GLU A 80 0.54 -19.61 2.08
C GLU A 80 -0.35 -18.49 1.52
N PHE A 81 -0.50 -18.47 0.20
CA PHE A 81 -1.38 -17.51 -0.49
C PHE A 81 -2.70 -18.17 -0.86
N GLY A 82 -3.80 -17.47 -0.60
CA GLY A 82 -5.16 -17.91 -0.90
C GLY A 82 -5.51 -17.83 -2.39
N ARG A 83 -6.72 -18.30 -2.72
CA ARG A 83 -7.25 -18.37 -4.09
C ARG A 83 -7.19 -17.05 -4.88
N HIS A 84 -7.33 -15.92 -4.19
CA HIS A 84 -7.40 -14.58 -4.80
C HIS A 84 -6.10 -13.78 -4.63
N GLU A 85 -5.01 -14.44 -4.25
CA GLU A 85 -3.72 -13.82 -3.92
C GLU A 85 -2.64 -14.17 -4.96
N SER A 86 -3.04 -14.46 -6.20
CA SER A 86 -2.10 -14.82 -7.27
C SER A 86 -1.08 -13.73 -7.59
N ALA A 87 -1.47 -12.45 -7.47
CA ALA A 87 -0.58 -11.32 -7.74
C ALA A 87 0.57 -11.23 -6.72
N ILE A 88 0.28 -11.41 -5.42
CA ILE A 88 1.31 -11.41 -4.39
C ILE A 88 2.18 -12.67 -4.49
N GLY A 89 1.60 -13.83 -4.81
CA GLY A 89 2.37 -15.03 -5.12
C GLY A 89 3.37 -14.82 -6.27
N HIS A 90 2.93 -14.17 -7.35
CA HIS A 90 3.82 -13.83 -8.47
C HIS A 90 4.91 -12.81 -8.09
N PHE A 91 4.57 -11.83 -7.24
CA PHE A 91 5.55 -10.87 -6.72
C PHE A 91 6.67 -11.57 -5.95
N HIS A 92 6.34 -12.48 -5.03
CA HIS A 92 7.34 -13.23 -4.27
C HIS A 92 8.22 -14.10 -5.17
N ALA A 93 7.63 -14.85 -6.11
CA ALA A 93 8.40 -15.64 -7.08
C ALA A 93 9.39 -14.78 -7.89
N THR A 94 8.96 -13.59 -8.31
CA THR A 94 9.83 -12.65 -9.03
C THR A 94 10.93 -12.09 -8.14
N LEU A 95 10.62 -11.78 -6.87
CA LEU A 95 11.60 -11.26 -5.92
C LEU A 95 12.68 -12.31 -5.64
N ASP A 96 12.31 -13.56 -5.40
CA ASP A 96 13.23 -14.68 -5.16
C ASP A 96 14.21 -14.84 -6.34
N ASP A 97 13.70 -14.87 -7.57
CA ASP A 97 14.53 -14.95 -8.78
C ASP A 97 15.55 -13.80 -8.88
N ARG A 98 15.16 -12.59 -8.47
CA ARG A 98 16.04 -11.41 -8.51
C ARG A 98 17.09 -11.45 -7.41
N LEU A 99 16.72 -11.87 -6.19
CA LEU A 99 17.65 -12.00 -5.08
C LEU A 99 18.69 -13.09 -5.34
N ALA A 100 18.27 -14.23 -5.90
CA ALA A 100 19.18 -15.32 -6.27
C ALA A 100 20.28 -14.84 -7.25
N ARG A 101 19.91 -13.98 -8.21
CA ARG A 101 20.84 -13.39 -9.18
C ARG A 101 21.79 -12.33 -8.60
N LEU A 102 21.44 -11.72 -7.47
CA LEU A 102 22.30 -10.75 -6.79
C LEU A 102 23.27 -11.43 -5.81
N ALA A 103 22.96 -12.65 -5.38
CA ALA A 103 23.80 -13.47 -4.51
C ALA A 103 24.88 -14.26 -5.28
N THR A 104 24.92 -14.17 -6.61
CA THR A 104 25.92 -14.77 -7.50
C THR A 104 26.89 -13.72 -8.03
#